data_AF-A0A2V6QTT6-F1
#
_entry.id   AF-A0A2V6QTT6-F1
#
_cell.length_a   1.000
_cell.length_b   1.000
_cell.length_c   1.000
_cell.angle_alpha   90.00
_cell.angle_beta   90.00
_cell.angle_gamma   90.00
#
_symmetry.space_group_name_H-M   'P 1'
#
loop_
_entity.id
_entity.type
_entity.pdbx_description
1 polymer ?
#
loop_
_entity_poly.entity_id
_entity_poly.type
_entity_poly.pdbx_seq_one_letter_code
_entity_poly.pdbx_strand_id
1 'polypeptide(L)'
;MASERRADAQEPSFLDESWLRRQVETHLVFGWFARRLDFGWLLVSVPLLAVVLALNEPWGILLAKIVLAGIFVFFFFFRLILRMPRYRQAAFGWCITKATLAVRSFLFLLGSLVAFFQGRSDAIDLMLLGVIWFPGVEFASSLANRQRYITIVECC
;
A
#
# COMPACT_ATOMS: atom_id res chain seq x y z
N MET A 1 3.84 14.21 -45.25
CA MET A 1 4.40 14.66 -43.95
C MET A 1 3.27 15.08 -42.99
N ALA A 2 2.38 14.15 -42.60
CA ALA A 2 1.25 14.45 -41.72
C ALA A 2 0.88 13.26 -40.80
N SER A 3 1.86 12.40 -40.48
CA SER A 3 1.63 11.12 -39.78
C SER A 3 2.45 10.94 -38.50
N GLU A 4 3.18 11.96 -38.04
CA GLU A 4 4.13 11.84 -36.90
C GLU A 4 3.74 12.66 -35.65
N ARG A 5 2.48 13.05 -35.49
CA ARG A 5 2.02 13.77 -34.28
C ARG A 5 0.86 13.09 -33.55
N ARG A 6 0.88 11.75 -33.48
CA ARG A 6 -0.10 10.97 -32.71
C ARG A 6 0.53 9.81 -31.92
N ALA A 7 1.75 10.01 -31.44
CA ALA A 7 2.32 9.19 -30.37
C ALA A 7 2.62 10.14 -29.21
N ASP A 8 2.39 9.70 -27.98
CA ASP A 8 2.60 10.44 -26.72
C ASP A 8 1.46 11.34 -26.21
N ALA A 9 0.22 11.04 -26.59
CA ALA A 9 -0.88 11.19 -25.62
C ALA A 9 -0.80 10.02 -24.63
N GLN A 10 0.29 9.95 -23.86
CA GLN A 10 0.38 9.02 -22.76
C GLN A 10 -0.62 9.52 -21.72
N GLU A 11 -1.77 8.84 -21.60
CA GLU A 11 -2.75 9.18 -20.57
C GLU A 11 -2.02 9.34 -19.24
N PRO A 12 -2.26 10.43 -18.50
CA PRO A 12 -1.60 10.64 -17.22
C PRO A 12 -1.88 9.41 -16.37
N SER A 13 -0.82 8.67 -16.05
CA SER A 13 -0.95 7.53 -15.15
C SER A 13 -1.51 8.05 -13.84
N PHE A 14 -2.48 7.36 -13.24
CA PHE A 14 -2.99 7.68 -11.90
C PHE A 14 -1.86 7.93 -10.88
N LEU A 15 -0.72 7.26 -11.06
CA LEU A 15 0.47 7.42 -10.23
C LEU A 15 1.16 8.78 -10.34
N ASP A 16 0.90 9.53 -11.41
CA ASP A 16 1.51 10.84 -11.68
C ASP A 16 0.57 12.02 -11.31
N GLU A 17 -0.58 11.74 -10.71
CA GLU A 17 -1.49 12.80 -10.28
C GLU A 17 -0.88 13.71 -9.19
N SER A 18 -1.14 15.02 -9.31
CA SER A 18 -0.50 16.05 -8.48
C SER A 18 -0.86 15.96 -7.00
N TRP A 19 -2.09 15.52 -6.68
CA TRP A 19 -2.51 15.30 -5.30
C TRP A 19 -1.81 14.09 -4.68
N LEU A 20 -1.67 12.99 -5.44
CA LEU A 20 -1.00 11.77 -4.99
C LEU A 20 0.48 12.05 -4.73
N ARG A 21 1.11 12.80 -5.64
CA ARG A 21 2.50 13.21 -5.49
C ARG A 21 2.73 13.97 -4.20
N ARG A 22 1.84 14.91 -3.90
CA ARG A 22 1.90 15.71 -2.69
C ARG A 22 1.75 14.87 -1.43
N GLN A 23 0.83 13.90 -1.41
CA GLN A 23 0.66 12.98 -0.28
C GLN A 23 1.90 12.13 -0.05
N VAL A 24 2.41 11.50 -1.10
CA VAL A 24 3.55 10.60 -1.01
C VAL A 24 4.80 11.35 -0.56
N GLU A 25 5.08 12.54 -1.12
CA GLU A 25 6.26 13.35 -0.76
C GLU A 25 6.19 13.95 0.66
N THR A 26 4.98 14.28 1.13
CA THR A 26 4.77 14.82 2.49
C THR A 26 4.72 13.74 3.58
N HIS A 27 4.45 12.49 3.21
CA HIS A 27 4.45 11.37 4.13
C HIS A 27 5.84 11.12 4.71
N LEU A 28 5.94 10.89 6.03
CA LEU A 28 7.22 10.68 6.72
C LEU A 28 7.97 9.46 6.18
N VAL A 29 7.29 8.31 6.11
CA VAL A 29 7.84 7.04 5.62
C VAL A 29 7.99 7.06 4.09
N PHE A 30 6.89 7.14 3.34
CA PHE A 30 6.93 7.07 1.87
C PHE A 30 7.67 8.23 1.20
N GLY A 31 7.62 9.44 1.78
CA GLY A 31 8.36 10.60 1.26
C GLY A 31 9.87 10.50 1.49
N TRP A 32 10.30 9.74 2.51
CA TRP A 32 11.71 9.38 2.66
C TRP A 32 12.15 8.40 1.57
N PHE A 33 11.37 7.34 1.29
CA PHE A 33 11.66 6.42 0.19
C PHE A 33 11.66 7.12 -1.17
N ALA A 34 10.65 7.94 -1.46
CA ALA A 34 10.58 8.71 -2.71
C ALA A 34 11.82 9.58 -2.96
N ARG A 35 12.49 10.05 -1.89
CA ARG A 35 13.66 10.96 -1.97
C ARG A 35 15.01 10.28 -1.80
N ARG A 36 15.12 9.21 -0.99
CA ARG A 36 16.40 8.68 -0.51
C ARG A 36 16.66 7.22 -0.85
N LEU A 37 15.63 6.38 -0.97
CA LEU A 37 15.84 4.93 -1.07
C LEU A 37 14.79 4.26 -1.95
N ASP A 38 15.21 3.46 -2.93
CA ASP A 38 14.28 2.74 -3.81
C ASP A 38 13.39 1.80 -2.99
N PHE A 39 12.09 2.04 -2.97
CA PHE A 39 11.12 1.24 -2.21
C PHE A 39 11.20 -0.26 -2.58
N GLY A 40 11.66 -0.57 -3.79
CA GLY A 40 11.98 -1.93 -4.23
C GLY A 40 12.90 -2.69 -3.27
N TRP A 41 13.86 -2.05 -2.60
CA TRP A 41 14.75 -2.70 -1.62
C TRP A 41 14.00 -3.23 -0.40
N LEU A 42 12.97 -2.50 0.05
CA LEU A 42 12.14 -2.95 1.16
C LEU A 42 11.34 -4.20 0.75
N LEU A 43 10.88 -4.23 -0.50
CA LEU A 43 10.23 -5.39 -1.11
C LEU A 43 11.16 -6.62 -1.22
N VAL A 44 12.48 -6.44 -1.27
CA VAL A 44 13.48 -7.54 -1.18
C VAL A 44 13.71 -8.00 0.25
N SER A 45 13.70 -7.07 1.21
CA SER A 45 13.96 -7.41 2.61
C SER A 45 12.90 -8.33 3.22
N VAL A 46 11.63 -8.21 2.80
CA VAL A 46 10.52 -9.04 3.30
C VAL A 46 10.69 -10.53 2.97
N PRO A 47 10.88 -10.95 1.71
CA PRO A 47 11.13 -12.36 1.40
C PRO A 47 12.46 -12.84 1.97
N LEU A 48 13.49 -11.99 2.06
CA LEU A 48 14.75 -12.35 2.70
C LEU A 48 14.54 -12.70 4.19
N LEU A 49 13.76 -11.88 4.91
CA LEU A 49 13.41 -12.14 6.30
C LEU A 49 12.53 -13.39 6.43
N ALA A 50 11.57 -13.59 5.53
CA ALA A 50 10.75 -14.79 5.52
C ALA A 50 11.58 -16.06 5.30
N VAL A 51 12.60 -16.01 4.43
CA VAL A 51 13.56 -17.11 4.24
C VAL A 51 14.32 -17.37 5.53
N VAL A 52 14.85 -16.33 6.19
CA VAL A 52 15.58 -16.46 7.47
C VAL A 52 14.71 -17.09 8.56
N LEU A 53 13.46 -16.65 8.70
CA LEU A 53 12.52 -17.21 9.69
C LEU A 53 12.15 -18.65 9.37
N ALA A 54 12.04 -18.97 8.08
CA ALA A 54 11.69 -20.31 7.64
C ALA A 54 12.84 -21.31 7.81
N LEU A 55 14.10 -20.89 8.00
CA LEU A 55 15.24 -21.80 8.24
C LEU A 55 15.06 -22.73 9.45
N ASN A 56 14.12 -22.42 10.35
CA ASN A 56 13.73 -23.30 11.46
C ASN A 56 12.67 -24.37 11.10
N GLU A 57 12.13 -24.36 9.88
CA GLU A 57 11.10 -25.29 9.42
C GLU A 57 11.67 -26.50 8.65
N PRO A 58 10.92 -27.62 8.58
CA PRO A 58 11.28 -28.76 7.75
C PRO A 58 11.46 -28.35 6.27
N TRP A 59 12.53 -28.85 5.65
CA TRP A 59 13.00 -28.43 4.32
C TRP A 59 11.93 -28.47 3.21
N GLY A 60 11.00 -29.44 3.27
CA GLY A 60 9.91 -29.56 2.29
C GLY A 60 8.85 -28.45 2.38
N ILE A 61 8.54 -27.98 3.59
CA ILE A 61 7.57 -26.90 3.83
C ILE A 61 8.19 -25.55 3.45
N LEU A 62 9.48 -25.39 3.78
CA LEU A 62 10.29 -24.24 3.37
C LEU A 62 10.30 -24.07 1.84
N LEU A 63 10.58 -25.14 1.12
CA LEU A 63 10.71 -25.11 -0.34
C LEU A 63 9.37 -24.80 -1.02
N ALA A 64 8.27 -25.37 -0.53
CA ALA A 64 6.92 -25.07 -1.02
C ALA A 64 6.54 -23.60 -0.78
N LYS A 65 6.80 -23.05 0.42
CA LYS A 65 6.52 -21.64 0.74
C LYS A 65 7.36 -20.67 -0.10
N ILE A 66 8.65 -20.97 -0.30
CA ILE A 66 9.55 -20.12 -1.09
C ILE A 66 9.20 -20.16 -2.57
N VAL A 67 8.86 -21.32 -3.12
CA VAL A 67 8.46 -21.45 -4.53
C VAL A 67 7.14 -20.72 -4.78
N LEU A 68 6.15 -20.89 -3.90
CA LEU A 68 4.84 -20.27 -4.05
C LEU A 68 4.89 -18.74 -3.86
N ALA A 69 5.60 -18.25 -2.84
CA ALA A 69 5.74 -16.83 -2.57
C ALA A 69 6.75 -16.13 -3.51
N GLY A 70 7.85 -16.80 -3.82
CA GLY A 70 8.98 -16.23 -4.58
C GLY A 70 8.76 -16.22 -6.09
N ILE A 71 8.06 -17.18 -6.68
CA ILE A 71 7.91 -17.16 -8.15
C ILE A 71 6.83 -16.17 -8.60
N PHE A 72 5.70 -16.14 -7.89
CA PHE A 72 4.54 -15.37 -8.34
C PHE A 72 4.61 -13.89 -7.95
N VAL A 73 4.96 -13.61 -6.68
CA VAL A 73 4.96 -12.24 -6.15
C VAL A 73 6.30 -11.56 -6.42
N PHE A 74 7.42 -12.26 -6.19
CA PHE A 74 8.74 -11.66 -6.34
C PHE A 74 9.09 -11.48 -7.82
N PHE A 75 9.16 -12.52 -8.64
CA PHE A 75 9.72 -12.35 -10.00
C PHE A 75 8.91 -11.41 -10.92
N PHE A 76 7.58 -11.44 -10.85
CA PHE A 76 6.72 -10.63 -11.71
C PHE A 76 6.61 -9.18 -11.24
N PHE A 77 6.26 -8.95 -9.96
CA PHE A 77 6.09 -7.60 -9.43
C PHE A 77 7.42 -6.90 -9.16
N PHE A 78 8.45 -7.61 -8.69
CA PHE A 78 9.76 -7.00 -8.42
C PHE A 78 10.41 -6.45 -9.68
N ARG A 79 10.39 -7.21 -10.79
CA ARG A 79 10.93 -6.75 -12.06
C ARG A 79 10.16 -5.55 -12.62
N LEU A 80 8.84 -5.51 -12.41
CA LEU A 80 8.00 -4.40 -12.85
C LEU A 80 8.26 -3.15 -12.01
N ILE A 81 8.37 -3.28 -10.68
CA ILE A 81 8.58 -2.19 -9.72
C ILE A 81 9.99 -1.59 -9.86
N LEU A 82 11.03 -2.41 -10.01
CA LEU A 82 12.40 -1.91 -10.17
C LEU A 82 12.61 -1.10 -11.46
N ARG A 83 11.79 -1.32 -12.48
CA ARG A 83 11.82 -0.52 -13.72
C ARG A 83 11.16 0.85 -13.56
N MET A 84 10.38 1.05 -12.50
CA MET A 84 9.71 2.32 -12.24
C MET A 84 10.64 3.32 -11.54
N PRO A 85 10.49 4.63 -11.79
CA PRO A 85 11.21 5.66 -11.05
C PRO A 85 10.83 5.61 -9.56
N ARG A 86 11.77 6.04 -8.70
CA ARG A 86 11.67 5.96 -7.22
C ARG A 86 10.33 6.45 -6.68
N TYR A 87 9.87 7.58 -7.21
CA TYR A 87 8.59 8.17 -6.86
C TYR A 87 7.41 7.22 -7.14
N ARG A 88 7.35 6.63 -8.34
CA ARG A 88 6.26 5.70 -8.70
C ARG A 88 6.30 4.43 -7.85
N GLN A 89 7.47 3.98 -7.42
CA GLN A 89 7.57 2.87 -6.46
C GLN A 89 6.97 3.24 -5.09
N ALA A 90 7.29 4.43 -4.57
CA ALA A 90 6.74 4.93 -3.31
C ALA A 90 5.22 5.21 -3.40
N ALA A 91 4.75 5.75 -4.52
CA ALA A 91 3.33 5.98 -4.78
C ALA A 91 2.55 4.67 -4.86
N PHE A 92 3.11 3.65 -5.52
CA PHE A 92 2.51 2.32 -5.55
C PHE A 92 2.44 1.69 -4.16
N GLY A 93 3.51 1.81 -3.36
CA GLY A 93 3.52 1.38 -1.96
C GLY A 93 2.47 2.08 -1.11
N TRP A 94 2.33 3.40 -1.26
CA TRP A 94 1.29 4.20 -0.60
C TRP A 94 -0.12 3.72 -0.94
N CYS A 95 -0.39 3.49 -2.23
CA CYS A 95 -1.67 2.97 -2.69
C CYS A 95 -1.97 1.58 -2.09
N ILE A 96 -0.98 0.68 -2.02
CA ILE A 96 -1.16 -0.65 -1.40
C ILE A 96 -1.47 -0.52 0.08
N THR A 97 -0.76 0.34 0.80
CA THR A 97 -1.00 0.56 2.24
C THR A 97 -2.42 1.07 2.46
N LYS A 98 -2.87 2.05 1.66
CA LYS A 98 -4.23 2.57 1.72
C LYS A 98 -5.28 1.52 1.36
N ALA A 99 -5.07 0.74 0.32
CA ALA A 99 -5.97 -0.36 -0.05
C ALA A 99 -6.06 -1.42 1.06
N THR A 100 -4.92 -1.79 1.66
CA THR A 100 -4.86 -2.76 2.76
C THR A 100 -5.58 -2.23 3.99
N LEU A 101 -5.39 -0.96 4.31
CA LEU A 101 -6.08 -0.29 5.41
C LEU A 101 -7.59 -0.25 5.14
N ALA A 102 -8.02 0.11 3.93
CA ALA A 102 -9.44 0.10 3.53
C ALA A 102 -10.08 -1.27 3.71
N VAL A 103 -9.41 -2.33 3.24
CA VAL A 103 -9.90 -3.71 3.37
C VAL A 103 -10.00 -4.11 4.84
N ARG A 104 -8.99 -3.83 5.66
CA ARG A 104 -9.01 -4.14 7.09
C ARG A 104 -10.13 -3.40 7.81
N SER A 105 -10.26 -2.10 7.58
CA SER A 105 -11.30 -1.27 8.17
C SER A 105 -12.69 -1.75 7.75
N PHE A 106 -12.88 -2.13 6.49
CA PHE A 106 -14.12 -2.75 6.02
C PHE A 106 -14.42 -4.09 6.70
N LEU A 107 -13.41 -4.95 6.89
CA LEU A 107 -13.56 -6.21 7.63
C LEU A 107 -13.92 -5.97 9.10
N PHE A 108 -13.36 -4.94 9.75
CA PHE A 108 -13.75 -4.55 11.10
C PHE A 108 -15.21 -4.09 11.17
N LEU A 109 -15.69 -3.33 10.17
CA LEU A 109 -17.09 -2.93 10.10
C LEU A 109 -18.02 -4.13 9.91
N LEU A 110 -17.69 -5.05 9.00
CA LEU A 110 -18.46 -6.29 8.84
C LEU A 110 -18.43 -7.14 10.11
N GLY A 111 -17.26 -7.27 10.72
CA GLY A 111 -17.08 -7.98 11.99
C GLY A 111 -17.90 -7.37 13.12
N SER A 112 -17.96 -6.04 13.21
CA SER A 112 -18.78 -5.32 14.19
C SER A 112 -20.27 -5.56 13.98
N LEU A 113 -20.74 -5.60 12.73
CA LEU A 113 -22.13 -5.85 12.41
C LEU A 113 -22.53 -7.28 12.85
N VAL A 114 -21.68 -8.26 12.57
CA VAL A 114 -21.87 -9.65 13.01
C VAL A 114 -21.84 -9.76 14.54
N ALA A 115 -20.86 -9.11 15.19
CA ALA A 115 -20.72 -9.12 16.64
C ALA A 115 -21.93 -8.46 17.34
N PHE A 116 -22.49 -7.41 16.75
CA PHE A 116 -23.69 -6.73 17.24
C PHE A 116 -24.90 -7.66 17.26
N PHE A 117 -25.15 -8.39 16.16
CA PHE A 117 -26.23 -9.40 16.11
C PHE A 117 -25.99 -10.60 17.03
N GLN A 118 -24.74 -10.88 17.38
CA GLN A 118 -24.38 -11.91 18.37
C GLN A 118 -24.46 -11.41 19.83
N GLY A 119 -24.81 -10.14 20.06
CA GLY A 119 -24.92 -9.57 21.40
C GLY A 119 -23.58 -9.41 22.13
N ARG A 120 -22.46 -9.38 21.41
CA ARG A 120 -21.13 -9.20 22.02
C ARG A 120 -20.90 -7.71 22.35
N SER A 121 -20.29 -7.45 23.50
CA SER A 121 -20.03 -6.08 23.99
C SER A 121 -18.94 -5.33 23.20
N ASP A 122 -18.09 -6.05 22.47
CA ASP A 122 -16.98 -5.50 21.67
C ASP A 122 -17.41 -4.98 20.29
N ALA A 123 -18.67 -5.17 19.91
CA ALA A 123 -19.18 -4.80 18.59
C ALA A 123 -19.03 -3.30 18.29
N ILE A 124 -19.33 -2.44 19.27
CA ILE A 124 -19.26 -0.98 19.11
C ILE A 124 -17.80 -0.52 18.97
N ASP A 125 -16.89 -1.12 19.74
CA ASP A 125 -15.47 -0.79 19.70
C ASP A 125 -14.86 -1.17 18.33
N LEU A 126 -15.22 -2.35 17.81
CA LEU A 126 -14.81 -2.80 16.47
C LEU A 126 -15.37 -1.89 15.37
N MET A 127 -16.60 -1.40 15.53
CA MET A 127 -17.21 -0.48 14.57
C MET A 127 -16.48 0.86 14.56
N LEU A 128 -16.21 1.44 15.73
CA LEU A 128 -15.46 2.69 15.87
C LEU A 128 -14.06 2.56 15.30
N LEU A 129 -13.38 1.44 15.57
CA LEU A 129 -12.07 1.15 14.98
C LEU A 129 -12.15 1.12 13.44
N GLY A 130 -13.15 0.43 12.88
CA GLY A 130 -13.36 0.38 11.43
C GLY A 130 -13.61 1.75 10.81
N VAL A 131 -14.39 2.63 11.46
CA VAL A 131 -14.67 3.98 10.95
C VAL A 131 -13.45 4.90 11.03
N ILE A 132 -12.76 4.93 12.17
CA ILE A 132 -11.60 5.81 12.40
C ILE A 132 -10.49 5.50 11.40
N TRP A 133 -10.26 4.22 11.14
CA TRP A 133 -9.20 3.77 10.24
C TRP A 133 -9.66 3.66 8.78
N PHE A 134 -10.88 4.06 8.42
CA PHE A 134 -11.32 3.98 7.03
C PHE A 134 -10.68 5.10 6.18
N PRO A 135 -9.86 4.79 5.17
CA PRO A 135 -9.20 5.81 4.36
C PRO A 135 -10.23 6.41 3.40
N GLY A 136 -10.85 7.53 3.79
CA GLY A 136 -11.88 8.21 2.98
C GLY A 136 -11.60 9.70 2.78
N VAL A 137 -11.25 10.40 3.85
CA VAL A 137 -11.15 11.87 3.86
C VAL A 137 -9.94 12.37 3.06
N GLU A 138 -8.94 11.51 2.85
CA GLU A 138 -7.70 11.82 2.15
C GLU A 138 -7.80 11.72 0.61
N PHE A 139 -8.87 11.14 0.07
CA PHE A 139 -9.07 11.11 -1.39
C PHE A 139 -9.82 12.34 -1.91
N ALA A 140 -10.31 13.20 -1.02
CA ALA A 140 -10.91 14.47 -1.39
C ALA A 140 -9.82 15.48 -1.76
N SER A 141 -9.71 15.79 -3.06
CA SER A 141 -8.75 16.78 -3.60
C SER A 141 -8.89 18.17 -2.96
N SER A 142 -10.09 18.53 -2.49
CA SER A 142 -10.37 19.78 -1.76
C SER A 142 -9.67 19.87 -0.41
N LEU A 143 -9.33 18.73 0.20
CA LEU A 143 -8.67 18.64 1.50
C LEU A 143 -7.16 18.46 1.39
N ALA A 144 -6.60 18.40 0.17
CA ALA A 144 -5.18 18.22 -0.07
C ALA A 144 -4.28 19.26 0.62
N ASN A 145 -4.77 20.49 0.82
CA ASN A 145 -4.05 21.53 1.56
C ASN A 145 -4.03 21.31 3.09
N ARG A 146 -4.99 20.55 3.64
CA ARG A 146 -5.10 20.23 5.08
C ARG A 146 -4.58 18.84 5.43
N GLN A 147 -4.28 18.01 4.44
CA GLN A 147 -3.83 16.62 4.61
C GLN A 147 -2.58 16.48 5.47
N ARG A 148 -1.66 17.46 5.47
CA ARG A 148 -0.46 17.43 6.32
C ARG A 148 -0.79 17.18 7.81
N TYR A 149 -1.97 17.60 8.28
CA TYR A 149 -2.41 17.37 9.66
C TYR A 149 -3.15 16.04 9.84
N ILE A 150 -3.78 15.51 8.79
CA ILE A 150 -4.57 14.27 8.82
C ILE A 150 -3.63 13.06 8.76
N THR A 151 -2.61 13.11 7.91
CA THR A 151 -1.65 12.00 7.72
C THR A 151 -0.74 11.78 8.93
N ILE A 152 -0.59 12.78 9.82
CA ILE A 152 0.12 12.63 11.10
C ILE A 152 -0.72 11.77 12.07
N VAL A 153 -2.05 11.93 12.05
CA VAL A 153 -2.96 11.18 12.93
C VAL A 153 -2.99 9.69 12.56
N GLU A 154 -2.87 9.34 11.28
CA GLU A 154 -2.84 7.94 10.86
C GLU A 154 -1.50 7.21 11.10
N CYS A 155 -0.43 7.94 11.47
CA CYS A 155 0.89 7.37 11.75
C CYS A 155 1.21 7.21 13.25
N CYS A 156 0.30 7.62 14.14
CA CYS A 156 0.41 7.45 15.60
C CYS A 156 -0.48 6.31 16.10
#